data_AF-A0A8J7X4K7-F1
#
_entry.id   AF-A0A8J7X4K7-F1
#
_cell.length_a   1.000
_cell.length_b   1.000
_cell.length_c   1.000
_cell.angle_alpha   90.00
_cell.angle_beta   90.00
_cell.angle_gamma   90.00
#
_symmetry.space_group_name_H-M   'P 1'
#
loop_
_entity.id
_entity.type
_entity.pdbx_description
1 polymer ?
#
loop_
_entity_poly.entity_id
_entity_poly.type
_entity_poly.pdbx_seq_one_letter_code
_entity_poly.pdbx_strand_id
1 'polypeptide(L)'
;MKKGILLVTGRNASQAVEEYAGKFPVRIHSCSENVAALLSAKGILEELSGENLDGISMIIVPGAVRGDVSVIQEKLGIPAWKGPRNLVDLPFVLEKVSSGMELSAKIPADEILGDEIKKEIEKELDRAYKPDKFSMKIGEKIFLGSGISHVIAEIPDAPMLNKEDIQRIAGYYEESGAEIIDIGMVAGEDNSAKVAEIVGAVRDSTDLPVAIDSLQEREILAAVDARVDLVLSLDLTNYEISDSLDVPAVIIPRDENGKLPKNVDDRIKILENLMGKVENFIVDPVLEPPNLGLVGSLGSYVRFRDEYPDVPMLMGAGNVTELMDADSPGINALLASMASELEIDLLFTTEASKKTFGAVRELSTAVKMAYLAKARKQAPKDLGISLLMLKDKKEVPQVDAQRFDAIKPIDVKEGEESGIDTFEFRVYLEDGKINIIYLRGNDPGLRFRGTRAKDLYIEITKRGLVENAEHAAYLGRELTKAEIALVLGKNYMQDSALF
;
A
#
# COMPACT_ATOMS: atom_id res chain seq x y z
N MET A 1 13.51 40.29 -21.00
CA MET A 1 13.20 40.08 -19.57
C MET A 1 12.66 38.66 -19.44
N LYS A 2 13.22 37.82 -18.56
CA LYS A 2 12.64 36.49 -18.28
C LYS A 2 11.24 36.75 -17.71
N LYS A 3 10.20 36.31 -18.42
CA LYS A 3 8.83 36.44 -17.93
C LYS A 3 8.65 35.44 -16.78
N GLY A 4 8.12 35.90 -15.65
CA GLY A 4 7.99 35.13 -14.42
C GLY A 4 6.66 34.37 -14.34
N ILE A 5 6.63 33.29 -13.57
CA ILE A 5 5.40 32.56 -13.23
C ILE A 5 4.86 33.16 -11.92
N LEU A 6 3.57 33.48 -11.87
CA LEU A 6 2.88 33.85 -10.62
C LEU A 6 2.23 32.61 -10.01
N LEU A 7 2.70 32.19 -8.85
CA LEU A 7 2.06 31.15 -8.05
C LEU A 7 1.06 31.78 -7.09
N VAL A 8 -0.19 31.34 -7.17
CA VAL A 8 -1.24 31.74 -6.23
C VAL A 8 -1.35 30.66 -5.15
N THR A 9 -1.50 31.06 -3.89
CA THR A 9 -1.69 30.13 -2.79
C THR A 9 -2.47 30.75 -1.64
N GLY A 10 -3.06 29.92 -0.78
CA GLY A 10 -3.63 30.38 0.49
C GLY A 10 -2.52 30.74 1.49
N ARG A 11 -2.87 31.57 2.48
CA ARG A 11 -1.92 32.14 3.45
C ARG A 11 -1.06 31.11 4.17
N ASN A 12 -1.65 30.00 4.60
CA ASN A 12 -0.93 28.99 5.40
C ASN A 12 0.12 28.22 4.59
N ALA A 13 -0.02 28.18 3.26
CA ALA A 13 0.87 27.42 2.38
C ALA A 13 1.95 28.30 1.72
N SER A 14 1.95 29.62 1.95
CA SER A 14 2.84 30.56 1.25
C SER A 14 4.32 30.23 1.43
N GLN A 15 4.74 29.94 2.67
CA GLN A 15 6.14 29.58 2.96
C GLN A 15 6.52 28.25 2.30
N ALA A 16 5.67 27.23 2.40
CA ALA A 16 5.92 25.94 1.76
C ALA A 16 6.00 26.07 0.22
N VAL A 17 5.11 26.85 -0.40
CA VAL A 17 5.16 27.13 -1.84
C VAL A 17 6.49 27.78 -2.24
N GLU A 18 7.00 28.71 -1.42
CA GLU A 18 8.30 29.34 -1.64
C GLU A 18 9.45 28.35 -1.56
N GLU A 19 9.44 27.47 -0.56
CA GLU A 19 10.45 26.42 -0.40
C GLU A 19 10.44 25.43 -1.58
N TYR A 20 9.27 24.95 -1.99
CA TYR A 20 9.14 24.02 -3.13
C TYR A 20 9.48 24.69 -4.47
N ALA A 21 9.11 25.96 -4.66
CA ALA A 21 9.34 26.66 -5.91
C ALA A 21 10.72 27.34 -6.00
N GLY A 22 11.51 27.36 -4.92
CA GLY A 22 12.72 28.20 -4.77
C GLY A 22 13.82 28.05 -5.84
N LYS A 23 13.78 26.98 -6.65
CA LYS A 23 14.69 26.79 -7.80
C LYS A 23 14.22 27.48 -9.09
N PHE A 24 13.00 28.00 -9.12
CA PHE A 24 12.35 28.56 -10.28
C PHE A 24 12.15 30.08 -10.15
N PRO A 25 12.20 30.85 -11.26
CA PRO A 25 11.94 32.28 -11.24
C PRO A 25 10.44 32.55 -11.11
N VAL A 26 9.91 32.40 -9.90
CA VAL A 26 8.49 32.57 -9.57
C VAL A 26 8.26 33.80 -8.69
N ARG A 27 7.07 34.37 -8.79
CA ARG A 27 6.52 35.30 -7.80
C ARG A 27 5.36 34.61 -7.09
N ILE A 28 5.22 34.83 -5.80
CA ILE A 28 4.15 34.22 -5.01
C ILE A 28 3.14 35.31 -4.63
N HIS A 29 1.86 35.02 -4.86
CA HIS A 29 0.74 35.80 -4.37
C HIS A 29 0.00 34.98 -3.32
N SER A 30 0.01 35.48 -2.08
CA SER A 30 -0.64 34.87 -0.93
C SER A 30 -2.01 35.49 -0.75
N CYS A 31 -3.06 34.72 -1.00
CA CYS A 31 -4.43 35.20 -0.92
C CYS A 31 -4.87 35.44 0.53
N SER A 32 -5.96 36.20 0.67
CA SER A 32 -6.58 36.51 1.96
C SER A 32 -7.07 35.25 2.72
N GLU A 33 -7.49 34.23 1.99
CA GLU A 33 -7.95 32.94 2.54
C GLU A 33 -6.80 32.06 3.06
N ASN A 34 -7.08 31.31 4.13
CA ASN A 34 -6.05 30.52 4.82
C ASN A 34 -5.65 29.24 4.07
N VAL A 35 -6.58 28.56 3.39
CA VAL A 35 -6.38 27.23 2.80
C VAL A 35 -6.77 27.22 1.32
N ALA A 36 -5.92 26.63 0.49
CA ALA A 36 -6.08 26.58 -0.97
C ALA A 36 -7.41 25.94 -1.45
N ALA A 37 -7.98 25.00 -0.69
CA ALA A 37 -9.25 24.36 -1.02
C ALA A 37 -10.49 25.28 -0.88
N LEU A 38 -10.34 26.41 -0.17
CA LEU A 38 -11.40 27.42 -0.01
C LEU A 38 -11.32 28.52 -1.08
N LEU A 39 -10.24 28.57 -1.84
CA LEU A 39 -10.09 29.53 -2.93
C LEU A 39 -11.03 29.20 -4.10
N SER A 40 -11.57 30.26 -4.70
CA SER A 40 -12.36 30.19 -5.93
C SER A 40 -11.71 31.02 -7.03
N ALA A 41 -11.95 30.66 -8.30
CA ALA A 41 -11.41 31.41 -9.43
C ALA A 41 -11.82 32.91 -9.41
N LYS A 42 -13.03 33.21 -8.93
CA LYS A 42 -13.52 34.60 -8.79
C LYS A 42 -12.81 35.35 -7.67
N GLY A 43 -12.64 34.74 -6.50
CA GLY A 43 -11.93 35.37 -5.38
C GLY A 43 -10.47 35.67 -5.72
N ILE A 44 -9.80 34.73 -6.38
CA ILE A 44 -8.43 34.95 -6.90
C ILE A 44 -8.42 36.11 -7.90
N LEU A 45 -9.39 36.18 -8.82
CA LEU A 45 -9.46 37.27 -9.79
C LEU A 45 -9.65 38.64 -9.13
N GLU A 46 -10.49 38.73 -8.10
CA GLU A 46 -10.72 39.97 -7.35
C GLU A 46 -9.44 40.46 -6.67
N GLU A 47 -8.69 39.56 -6.01
CA GLU A 47 -7.42 39.90 -5.37
C GLU A 47 -6.34 40.30 -6.40
N LEU A 48 -6.22 39.55 -7.50
CA LEU A 48 -5.22 39.83 -8.54
C LEU A 48 -5.51 41.10 -9.36
N SER A 49 -6.77 41.55 -9.41
CA SER A 49 -7.14 42.76 -10.17
C SER A 49 -6.53 44.05 -9.61
N GLY A 50 -6.08 44.03 -8.34
CA GLY A 50 -5.38 45.15 -7.69
C GLY A 50 -3.86 45.04 -7.66
N GLU A 51 -3.29 43.94 -8.18
CA GLU A 51 -1.86 43.65 -8.12
C GLU A 51 -1.10 44.12 -9.36
N ASN A 52 0.16 44.52 -9.18
CA ASN A 52 1.04 44.77 -10.32
C ASN A 52 1.48 43.43 -10.92
N LEU A 53 1.04 43.11 -12.15
CA LEU A 53 1.38 41.86 -12.84
C LEU A 53 2.43 42.03 -13.94
N ASP A 54 3.16 43.15 -13.95
CA ASP A 54 4.21 43.42 -14.92
C ASP A 54 5.29 42.33 -14.91
N GLY A 55 5.60 41.81 -16.09
CA GLY A 55 6.60 40.77 -16.27
C GLY A 55 6.12 39.34 -15.96
N ILE A 56 4.85 39.14 -15.58
CA ILE A 56 4.26 37.80 -15.41
C ILE A 56 3.79 37.25 -16.77
N SER A 57 4.23 36.04 -17.14
CA SER A 57 3.76 35.33 -18.35
C SER A 57 2.63 34.34 -18.11
N MET A 58 2.47 33.88 -16.88
CA MET A 58 1.56 32.80 -16.54
C MET A 58 1.19 32.87 -15.06
N ILE A 59 -0.05 32.54 -14.75
CA ILE A 59 -0.57 32.37 -13.40
C ILE A 59 -0.85 30.89 -13.19
N ILE A 60 -0.29 30.30 -12.14
CA ILE A 60 -0.59 28.92 -11.72
C ILE A 60 -1.28 29.02 -10.37
N VAL A 61 -2.52 28.53 -10.31
CA VAL A 61 -3.30 28.45 -9.07
C VAL A 61 -3.26 27.04 -8.50
N PRO A 62 -3.59 26.83 -7.22
CA PRO A 62 -3.58 25.48 -6.64
C PRO A 62 -4.58 24.57 -7.37
N GLY A 63 -4.21 23.31 -7.61
CA GLY A 63 -5.09 22.36 -8.31
C GLY A 63 -6.40 22.08 -7.58
N ALA A 64 -6.47 22.38 -6.28
CA ALA A 64 -7.67 22.25 -5.45
C ALA A 64 -8.70 23.38 -5.66
N VAL A 65 -8.34 24.45 -6.38
CA VAL A 65 -9.25 25.58 -6.66
C VAL A 65 -10.48 25.09 -7.42
N ARG A 66 -11.66 25.47 -6.91
CA ARG A 66 -12.95 25.11 -7.50
C ARG A 66 -13.24 25.95 -8.75
N GLY A 67 -13.86 25.29 -9.74
CA GLY A 67 -14.30 25.93 -10.98
C GLY A 67 -13.24 25.98 -12.08
N ASP A 68 -13.61 26.59 -13.20
CA ASP A 68 -12.74 26.86 -14.34
C ASP A 68 -11.97 28.17 -14.09
N VAL A 69 -10.65 28.13 -14.25
CA VAL A 69 -9.80 29.31 -14.01
C VAL A 69 -9.59 30.13 -15.30
N SER A 70 -10.20 29.76 -16.42
CA SER A 70 -10.18 30.53 -17.68
C SER A 70 -10.65 31.97 -17.47
N VAL A 71 -11.57 32.19 -16.51
CA VAL A 71 -12.09 33.52 -16.14
C VAL A 71 -10.99 34.49 -15.71
N ILE A 72 -9.89 33.99 -15.14
CA ILE A 72 -8.74 34.80 -14.75
C ILE A 72 -8.00 35.27 -16.01
N GLN A 73 -7.77 34.34 -16.95
CA GLN A 73 -7.12 34.64 -18.22
C GLN A 73 -7.95 35.60 -19.08
N GLU A 74 -9.26 35.38 -19.17
CA GLU A 74 -10.18 36.24 -19.92
C GLU A 74 -10.15 37.70 -19.43
N LYS A 75 -9.97 37.91 -18.12
CA LYS A 75 -9.99 39.24 -17.53
C LYS A 75 -8.62 39.93 -17.47
N LEU A 76 -7.56 39.18 -17.18
CA LEU A 76 -6.21 39.72 -16.98
C LEU A 76 -5.33 39.64 -18.24
N GLY A 77 -5.74 38.86 -19.26
CA GLY A 77 -4.97 38.66 -20.49
C GLY A 77 -3.71 37.80 -20.31
N ILE A 78 -3.54 37.17 -19.14
CA ILE A 78 -2.40 36.30 -18.79
C ILE A 78 -2.91 34.86 -18.69
N PRO A 79 -2.27 33.87 -19.33
CA PRO A 79 -2.61 32.45 -19.17
C PRO A 79 -2.72 32.05 -17.70
N ALA A 80 -3.83 31.45 -17.30
CA ALA A 80 -4.12 31.08 -15.92
C ALA A 80 -4.53 29.61 -15.83
N TRP A 81 -3.72 28.79 -15.17
CA TRP A 81 -3.87 27.32 -15.18
C TRP A 81 -3.91 26.74 -13.78
N LYS A 82 -4.44 25.52 -13.65
CA LYS A 82 -4.40 24.75 -12.42
C LYS A 82 -3.06 24.02 -12.30
N GLY A 83 -2.33 24.32 -11.24
CA GLY A 83 -1.17 23.58 -10.78
C GLY A 83 -1.56 22.26 -10.11
N PRO A 84 -0.62 21.62 -9.40
CA PRO A 84 -0.92 20.37 -8.71
C PRO A 84 -1.81 20.61 -7.50
N ARG A 85 -2.54 19.58 -7.10
CA ARG A 85 -3.30 19.57 -5.84
C ARG A 85 -2.38 19.44 -4.62
N ASN A 86 -1.23 18.79 -4.79
CA ASN A 86 -0.25 18.58 -3.72
C ASN A 86 1.00 19.41 -4.01
N LEU A 87 1.52 20.10 -2.99
CA LEU A 87 2.69 20.97 -3.14
C LEU A 87 3.96 20.20 -3.50
N VAL A 88 4.04 18.93 -3.11
CA VAL A 88 5.19 18.07 -3.41
C VAL A 88 5.42 17.84 -4.90
N ASP A 89 4.35 17.92 -5.70
CA ASP A 89 4.41 17.78 -7.16
C ASP A 89 4.79 19.11 -7.85
N LEU A 90 4.78 20.23 -7.11
CA LEU A 90 5.01 21.57 -7.68
C LEU A 90 6.37 21.72 -8.37
N PRO A 91 7.51 21.25 -7.81
CA PRO A 91 8.79 21.36 -8.49
C PRO A 91 8.80 20.66 -9.85
N PHE A 92 8.22 19.45 -9.91
CA PHE A 92 8.13 18.68 -11.15
C PHE A 92 7.20 19.35 -12.17
N VAL A 93 6.04 19.85 -11.73
CA VAL A 93 5.12 20.62 -12.58
C VAL A 93 5.83 21.87 -13.15
N LEU A 94 6.56 22.61 -12.32
CA LEU A 94 7.30 23.80 -12.75
C LEU A 94 8.44 23.47 -13.73
N GLU A 95 9.11 22.33 -13.59
CA GLU A 95 10.11 21.85 -14.54
C GLU A 95 9.49 21.57 -15.92
N LYS A 96 8.33 20.91 -15.95
CA LYS A 96 7.59 20.60 -17.18
C LYS A 96 7.06 21.86 -17.86
N VAL A 97 6.48 22.78 -17.08
CA VAL A 97 6.02 24.08 -17.58
C VAL A 97 7.20 24.88 -18.14
N SER A 98 8.34 24.89 -17.44
CA SER A 98 9.55 25.56 -17.91
C SER A 98 10.11 24.94 -19.21
N SER A 99 9.83 23.66 -19.45
CA SER A 99 10.18 22.92 -20.66
C SER A 99 9.15 23.08 -21.80
N GLY A 100 8.12 23.92 -21.61
CA GLY A 100 7.13 24.26 -22.63
C GLY A 100 5.82 23.47 -22.57
N MET A 101 5.57 22.70 -21.51
CA MET A 101 4.28 22.03 -21.33
C MET A 101 3.17 23.03 -21.01
N GLU A 102 2.01 22.86 -21.66
CA GLU A 102 0.79 23.58 -21.30
C GLU A 102 -0.06 22.80 -20.28
N LEU A 103 -0.47 23.45 -19.18
CA LEU A 103 -1.41 22.91 -18.20
C LEU A 103 -2.86 23.26 -18.59
N SER A 104 -3.83 22.79 -17.82
CA SER A 104 -5.26 23.04 -18.06
C SER A 104 -5.83 24.08 -17.10
N ALA A 105 -6.79 24.88 -17.59
CA ALA A 105 -7.62 25.74 -16.73
C ALA A 105 -8.68 24.97 -15.93
N LYS A 106 -8.94 23.70 -16.28
CA LYS A 106 -10.00 22.88 -15.69
C LYS A 106 -9.45 21.71 -14.88
N ILE A 107 -8.45 21.03 -15.45
CA ILE A 107 -7.89 19.78 -14.93
C ILE A 107 -6.62 20.11 -14.11
N PRO A 108 -6.49 19.62 -12.87
CA PRO A 108 -5.27 19.80 -12.07
C PRO A 108 -4.02 19.20 -12.73
N ALA A 109 -2.85 19.82 -12.50
CA ALA A 109 -1.61 19.38 -13.14
C ALA A 109 -1.20 17.94 -12.76
N ASP A 110 -1.48 17.49 -11.54
CA ASP A 110 -1.16 16.13 -11.08
C ASP A 110 -2.01 15.05 -11.77
N GLU A 111 -3.16 15.42 -12.32
CA GLU A 111 -3.98 14.50 -13.13
C GLU A 111 -3.45 14.41 -14.58
N ILE A 112 -2.94 15.52 -15.12
CA ILE A 112 -2.33 15.56 -16.46
C ILE A 112 -0.99 14.80 -16.46
N LEU A 113 -0.21 14.96 -15.39
CA LEU A 113 1.15 14.42 -15.26
C LEU A 113 1.21 13.09 -14.50
N GLY A 114 0.07 12.48 -14.18
CA GLY A 114 0.00 11.35 -13.25
C GLY A 114 0.94 10.18 -13.58
N ASP A 115 1.03 9.78 -14.85
CA ASP A 115 1.89 8.68 -15.29
C ASP A 115 3.38 9.05 -15.24
N GLU A 116 3.74 10.31 -15.47
CA GLU A 116 5.12 10.77 -15.38
C GLU A 116 5.57 10.89 -13.92
N ILE A 117 4.69 11.37 -13.04
CA ILE A 117 4.92 11.43 -11.59
C ILE A 117 5.15 10.02 -11.04
N LYS A 118 4.32 9.04 -11.44
CA LYS A 118 4.50 7.62 -11.06
C LYS A 118 5.86 7.08 -11.49
N LYS A 119 6.26 7.31 -12.75
CA LYS A 119 7.58 6.88 -13.26
C LYS A 119 8.74 7.52 -12.51
N GLU A 120 8.60 8.77 -12.06
CA GLU A 120 9.65 9.41 -11.28
C GLU A 120 9.73 8.84 -9.85
N ILE A 121 8.58 8.53 -9.25
CA ILE A 121 8.52 7.81 -7.97
C ILE A 121 9.18 6.43 -8.09
N GLU A 122 8.88 5.67 -9.15
CA GLU A 122 9.49 4.36 -9.41
C GLU A 122 11.02 4.47 -9.49
N LYS A 123 11.56 5.46 -10.22
CA LYS A 123 13.01 5.69 -10.28
C LYS A 123 13.61 6.10 -8.93
N GLU A 124 12.88 6.90 -8.15
CA GLU A 124 13.30 7.31 -6.80
C GLU A 124 13.42 6.08 -5.90
N LEU A 125 12.43 5.18 -5.94
CA LEU A 125 12.42 3.92 -5.19
C LEU A 125 13.50 2.94 -5.69
N ASP A 126 13.69 2.80 -7.01
CA ASP A 126 14.73 1.93 -7.58
C ASP A 126 16.14 2.32 -7.11
N ARG A 127 16.39 3.63 -6.95
CA ARG A 127 17.65 4.14 -6.38
C ARG A 127 17.75 3.87 -4.88
N ALA A 128 16.65 3.98 -4.15
CA ALA A 128 16.61 3.72 -2.72
C ALA A 128 16.99 2.27 -2.40
N TYR A 129 16.44 1.31 -3.17
CA TYR A 129 16.75 -0.12 -3.04
C TYR A 129 18.15 -0.52 -3.56
N LYS A 130 18.84 0.37 -4.30
CA LYS A 130 20.20 0.15 -4.83
C LYS A 130 21.12 1.29 -4.40
N PRO A 131 21.36 1.44 -3.09
CA PRO A 131 22.12 2.56 -2.56
C PRO A 131 23.62 2.44 -2.89
N ASP A 132 24.33 3.56 -2.94
CA ASP A 132 25.79 3.58 -3.05
C ASP A 132 26.48 3.16 -1.74
N LYS A 133 25.79 3.32 -0.60
CA LYS A 133 26.28 2.99 0.74
C LYS A 133 25.28 2.08 1.45
N PHE A 134 25.78 1.02 2.06
CA PHE A 134 25.00 0.03 2.80
C PHE A 134 25.86 -0.53 3.94
N SER A 135 25.22 -1.04 4.99
CA SER A 135 25.88 -1.64 6.16
C SER A 135 26.05 -3.16 6.00
N MET A 136 25.09 -3.83 5.37
CA MET A 136 25.05 -5.27 5.21
C MET A 136 24.36 -5.65 3.88
N LYS A 137 24.65 -6.85 3.38
CA LYS A 137 24.01 -7.42 2.20
C LYS A 137 23.38 -8.78 2.53
N ILE A 138 22.18 -9.03 2.02
CA ILE A 138 21.55 -10.37 2.05
C ILE A 138 21.45 -10.85 0.61
N GLY A 139 22.03 -12.03 0.34
CA GLY A 139 22.18 -12.56 -1.01
C GLY A 139 22.88 -11.56 -1.95
N GLU A 140 22.40 -11.47 -3.20
CA GLU A 140 22.97 -10.57 -4.19
C GLU A 140 22.24 -9.22 -4.36
N LYS A 141 21.03 -9.09 -3.81
CA LYS A 141 20.07 -8.03 -4.21
C LYS A 141 19.65 -7.09 -3.07
N ILE A 142 19.82 -7.47 -1.81
CA ILE A 142 19.27 -6.72 -0.67
C ILE A 142 20.39 -6.00 0.08
N PHE A 143 20.19 -4.70 0.31
CA PHE A 143 21.19 -3.79 0.87
C PHE A 143 20.62 -3.06 2.08
N LEU A 144 21.06 -3.45 3.28
CA LEU A 144 20.59 -2.85 4.53
C LEU A 144 21.35 -1.54 4.84
N GLY A 145 20.77 -0.68 5.67
CA GLY A 145 21.31 0.64 5.99
C GLY A 145 21.08 1.68 4.89
N SER A 146 20.15 1.42 3.98
CA SER A 146 19.82 2.27 2.81
C SER A 146 18.80 3.38 3.12
N GLY A 147 18.10 3.27 4.25
CA GLY A 147 17.01 4.16 4.66
C GLY A 147 15.62 3.75 4.15
N ILE A 148 15.51 2.71 3.32
CA ILE A 148 14.25 2.04 2.96
C ILE A 148 14.26 0.62 3.54
N SER A 149 13.14 0.22 4.15
CA SER A 149 12.97 -1.15 4.64
C SER A 149 12.75 -2.11 3.48
N HIS A 150 13.10 -3.39 3.66
CA HIS A 150 12.78 -4.46 2.73
C HIS A 150 11.72 -5.39 3.33
N VAL A 151 10.82 -5.92 2.50
CA VAL A 151 9.74 -6.81 2.97
C VAL A 151 10.14 -8.28 2.85
N ILE A 152 10.06 -8.99 3.97
CA ILE A 152 10.16 -10.45 4.05
C ILE A 152 8.75 -11.03 4.11
N ALA A 153 8.46 -11.99 3.24
CA ALA A 153 7.19 -12.69 3.18
C ALA A 153 7.37 -14.17 3.51
N GLU A 154 6.75 -14.60 4.61
CA GLU A 154 6.80 -15.99 5.08
C GLU A 154 5.78 -16.87 4.35
N ILE A 155 6.22 -18.05 3.90
CA ILE A 155 5.37 -19.18 3.55
C ILE A 155 5.17 -20.00 4.83
N PRO A 156 4.01 -19.89 5.51
CA PRO A 156 3.80 -20.55 6.80
C PRO A 156 3.67 -22.06 6.61
N ASP A 157 4.19 -22.81 7.59
CA ASP A 157 4.15 -24.28 7.64
C ASP A 157 4.59 -24.96 6.32
N ALA A 158 5.63 -24.42 5.69
CA ALA A 158 6.11 -24.89 4.38
C ALA A 158 6.35 -26.41 4.28
N PRO A 159 6.82 -27.13 5.34
CA PRO A 159 6.94 -28.60 5.32
C PRO A 159 5.64 -29.38 5.10
N MET A 160 4.48 -28.73 5.22
CA MET A 160 3.15 -29.31 5.02
C MET A 160 2.60 -29.09 3.60
N LEU A 161 3.29 -28.28 2.80
CA LEU A 161 2.90 -27.96 1.44
C LEU A 161 3.60 -28.87 0.42
N ASN A 162 2.96 -29.05 -0.73
CA ASN A 162 3.61 -29.65 -1.88
C ASN A 162 4.45 -28.61 -2.65
N LYS A 163 5.31 -29.10 -3.55
CA LYS A 163 6.19 -28.25 -4.37
C LYS A 163 5.42 -27.19 -5.15
N GLU A 164 4.31 -27.56 -5.80
CA GLU A 164 3.53 -26.65 -6.64
C GLU A 164 2.91 -25.50 -5.83
N ASP A 165 2.45 -25.77 -4.61
CA ASP A 165 1.89 -24.77 -3.71
C ASP A 165 2.98 -23.80 -3.20
N ILE A 166 4.16 -24.31 -2.84
CA ILE A 166 5.30 -23.47 -2.44
C ILE A 166 5.67 -22.52 -3.58
N GLN A 167 5.82 -23.04 -4.80
CA GLN A 167 6.13 -22.24 -5.99
C GLN A 167 5.08 -21.17 -6.27
N ARG A 168 3.80 -21.54 -6.17
CA ARG A 168 2.68 -20.61 -6.38
C ARG A 168 2.67 -19.49 -5.35
N ILE A 169 2.91 -19.79 -4.07
CA ILE A 169 2.93 -18.79 -3.00
C ILE A 169 4.15 -17.87 -3.15
N ALA A 170 5.34 -18.42 -3.37
CA ALA A 170 6.56 -17.64 -3.57
C ALA A 170 6.43 -16.65 -4.74
N GLY A 171 5.95 -17.11 -5.89
CA GLY A 171 5.71 -16.23 -7.05
C GLY A 171 4.66 -15.14 -6.76
N TYR A 172 3.58 -15.49 -6.05
CA TYR A 172 2.57 -14.50 -5.62
C TYR A 172 3.15 -13.44 -4.66
N TYR A 173 4.05 -13.82 -3.75
CA TYR A 173 4.70 -12.89 -2.83
C TYR A 173 5.69 -11.98 -3.53
N GLU A 174 6.48 -12.49 -4.49
CA GLU A 174 7.32 -11.65 -5.36
C GLU A 174 6.48 -10.63 -6.13
N GLU A 175 5.39 -11.06 -6.78
CA GLU A 175 4.47 -10.15 -7.49
C GLU A 175 3.79 -9.13 -6.56
N SER A 176 3.63 -9.50 -5.28
CA SER A 176 3.11 -8.62 -4.25
C SER A 176 4.15 -7.65 -3.71
N GLY A 177 5.41 -7.79 -4.10
CA GLY A 177 6.50 -6.88 -3.75
C GLY A 177 7.24 -7.26 -2.47
N ALA A 178 7.25 -8.55 -2.12
CA ALA A 178 8.26 -9.12 -1.25
C ALA A 178 9.64 -9.03 -1.90
N GLU A 179 10.67 -8.91 -1.08
CA GLU A 179 12.06 -8.86 -1.51
C GLU A 179 12.89 -10.03 -0.99
N ILE A 180 12.38 -10.74 0.03
CA ILE A 180 12.92 -11.99 0.56
C ILE A 180 11.73 -12.94 0.78
N ILE A 181 11.86 -14.19 0.36
CA ILE A 181 10.90 -15.25 0.68
C ILE A 181 11.41 -16.03 1.87
N ASP A 182 10.62 -16.10 2.92
CA ASP A 182 10.96 -16.85 4.13
C ASP A 182 10.20 -18.18 4.19
N ILE A 183 10.89 -19.22 4.64
CA ILE A 183 10.35 -20.57 4.79
C ILE A 183 10.02 -20.79 6.27
N GLY A 184 8.73 -20.67 6.62
CA GLY A 184 8.24 -20.94 7.96
C GLY A 184 8.23 -22.44 8.26
N MET A 185 9.05 -22.87 9.22
CA MET A 185 9.09 -24.26 9.67
C MET A 185 8.04 -24.55 10.76
N VAL A 186 7.70 -25.83 10.92
CA VAL A 186 6.67 -26.24 11.90
C VAL A 186 7.27 -26.29 13.30
N ALA A 187 6.75 -25.44 14.19
CA ALA A 187 7.25 -25.33 15.56
C ALA A 187 7.15 -26.67 16.33
N GLY A 188 8.28 -27.09 16.90
CA GLY A 188 8.36 -28.30 17.75
C GLY A 188 8.53 -29.61 16.98
N GLU A 189 8.66 -29.58 15.66
CA GLU A 189 8.99 -30.74 14.83
C GLU A 189 10.45 -30.69 14.33
N ASP A 190 10.94 -31.79 13.77
CA ASP A 190 12.22 -31.84 13.02
C ASP A 190 11.88 -32.27 11.59
N ASN A 191 11.85 -31.29 10.69
CA ASN A 191 11.61 -31.43 9.26
C ASN A 191 12.89 -31.19 8.44
N SER A 192 14.07 -31.31 9.05
CA SER A 192 15.38 -31.05 8.41
C SER A 192 15.58 -31.81 7.09
N ALA A 193 15.05 -33.04 6.99
CA ALA A 193 15.12 -33.85 5.77
C ALA A 193 14.37 -33.27 4.56
N LYS A 194 13.38 -32.39 4.78
CA LYS A 194 12.58 -31.76 3.71
C LYS A 194 13.15 -30.41 3.26
N VAL A 195 14.03 -29.80 4.05
CA VAL A 195 14.50 -28.41 3.83
C VAL A 195 15.08 -28.21 2.43
N ALA A 196 15.95 -29.11 1.97
CA ALA A 196 16.56 -28.99 0.65
C ALA A 196 15.53 -29.03 -0.50
N GLU A 197 14.47 -29.82 -0.36
CA GLU A 197 13.37 -29.89 -1.34
C GLU A 197 12.56 -28.58 -1.34
N ILE A 198 12.24 -28.05 -0.16
CA ILE A 198 11.47 -26.82 0.00
C ILE A 198 12.25 -25.60 -0.54
N VAL A 199 13.53 -25.47 -0.19
CA VAL A 199 14.41 -24.42 -0.72
C VAL A 199 14.51 -24.53 -2.24
N GLY A 200 14.67 -25.74 -2.78
CA GLY A 200 14.65 -25.97 -4.22
C GLY A 200 13.35 -25.55 -4.88
N ALA A 201 12.20 -25.84 -4.25
CA ALA A 201 10.90 -25.42 -4.75
C ALA A 201 10.76 -23.89 -4.83
N VAL A 202 11.18 -23.15 -3.79
CA VAL A 202 11.17 -21.68 -3.80
C VAL A 202 12.07 -21.16 -4.92
N ARG A 203 13.32 -21.63 -5.00
CA ARG A 203 14.30 -21.17 -6.00
C ARG A 203 13.92 -21.48 -7.44
N ASP A 204 13.16 -22.55 -7.68
CA ASP A 204 12.62 -22.87 -9.01
C ASP A 204 11.56 -21.85 -9.48
N SER A 205 11.01 -21.03 -8.58
CA SER A 205 9.93 -20.07 -8.88
C SER A 205 10.34 -18.59 -8.85
N THR A 206 11.42 -18.24 -8.14
CA THR A 206 11.84 -16.85 -7.95
C THR A 206 13.35 -16.74 -7.77
N ASP A 207 13.91 -15.59 -8.17
CA ASP A 207 15.30 -15.22 -7.94
C ASP A 207 15.50 -14.35 -6.67
N LEU A 208 14.46 -14.23 -5.83
CA LEU A 208 14.58 -13.53 -4.55
C LEU A 208 15.46 -14.33 -3.58
N PRO A 209 16.20 -13.66 -2.67
CA PRO A 209 16.83 -14.33 -1.55
C PRO A 209 15.84 -15.15 -0.73
N VAL A 210 16.32 -16.27 -0.20
CA VAL A 210 15.52 -17.21 0.58
C VAL A 210 15.98 -17.18 2.03
N ALA A 211 15.05 -17.00 2.96
CA ALA A 211 15.27 -17.13 4.39
C ALA A 211 14.66 -18.43 4.93
N ILE A 212 15.15 -18.89 6.08
CA ILE A 212 14.57 -20.01 6.84
C ILE A 212 14.16 -19.49 8.22
N ASP A 213 12.92 -19.71 8.63
CA ASP A 213 12.44 -19.43 9.99
C ASP A 213 12.33 -20.74 10.80
N SER A 214 13.36 -21.00 11.61
CA SER A 214 13.45 -22.12 12.54
C SER A 214 14.35 -21.80 13.72
N LEU A 215 14.07 -22.44 14.85
CA LEU A 215 14.93 -22.45 16.03
C LEU A 215 15.71 -23.77 16.18
N GLN A 216 15.42 -24.75 15.32
CA GLN A 216 15.99 -26.10 15.38
C GLN A 216 17.32 -26.14 14.62
N GLU A 217 18.41 -26.40 15.33
CA GLU A 217 19.78 -26.40 14.76
C GLU A 217 19.91 -27.25 13.50
N ARG A 218 19.27 -28.43 13.46
CA ARG A 218 19.33 -29.33 12.30
C ARG A 218 18.66 -28.76 11.06
N GLU A 219 17.55 -28.05 11.23
CA GLU A 219 16.84 -27.41 10.11
C GLU A 219 17.65 -26.24 9.58
N ILE A 220 18.22 -25.43 10.50
CA ILE A 220 19.09 -24.30 10.14
C ILE A 220 20.31 -24.79 9.37
N LEU A 221 21.03 -25.79 9.87
CA LEU A 221 22.21 -26.33 9.19
C LEU A 221 21.86 -26.94 7.82
N ALA A 222 20.75 -27.67 7.72
CA ALA A 222 20.27 -28.21 6.44
C ALA A 222 19.90 -27.09 5.45
N ALA A 223 19.37 -25.96 5.92
CA ALA A 223 19.04 -24.80 5.09
C ALA A 223 20.29 -24.10 4.57
N VAL A 224 21.31 -23.94 5.41
CA VAL A 224 22.62 -23.39 5.02
C VAL A 224 23.29 -24.27 3.96
N ASP A 225 23.28 -25.59 4.15
CA ASP A 225 23.75 -26.55 3.15
C ASP A 225 22.96 -26.44 1.83
N ALA A 226 21.66 -26.17 1.90
CA ALA A 226 20.79 -25.88 0.77
C ALA A 226 20.93 -24.46 0.20
N ARG A 227 21.89 -23.67 0.72
CA ARG A 227 22.23 -22.31 0.29
C ARG A 227 21.14 -21.29 0.49
N VAL A 228 20.42 -21.28 1.62
CA VAL A 228 19.61 -20.10 2.00
C VAL A 228 20.50 -18.85 2.16
N ASP A 229 19.90 -17.67 2.11
CA ASP A 229 20.59 -16.37 2.15
C ASP A 229 20.52 -15.68 3.53
N LEU A 230 19.61 -16.14 4.41
CA LEU A 230 19.33 -15.55 5.72
C LEU A 230 18.75 -16.61 6.68
N VAL A 231 19.13 -16.54 7.96
CA VAL A 231 18.59 -17.41 9.03
C VAL A 231 17.76 -16.59 10.01
N LEU A 232 16.50 -16.97 10.23
CA LEU A 232 15.62 -16.52 11.31
C LEU A 232 15.40 -17.76 12.20
N SER A 233 15.74 -17.78 13.48
CA SER A 233 16.54 -16.82 14.23
C SER A 233 17.47 -17.56 15.19
N LEU A 234 18.49 -16.86 15.68
CA LEU A 234 19.36 -17.33 16.75
C LEU A 234 19.00 -16.66 18.08
N ASP A 235 19.13 -17.43 19.16
CA ASP A 235 18.98 -16.96 20.53
C ASP A 235 19.96 -17.66 21.47
N LEU A 236 19.85 -17.43 22.78
CA LEU A 236 20.79 -18.02 23.75
C LEU A 236 20.71 -19.56 23.83
N THR A 237 19.71 -20.20 23.23
CA THR A 237 19.56 -21.65 23.20
C THR A 237 20.28 -22.32 22.03
N ASN A 238 20.53 -21.61 20.93
CA ASN A 238 21.07 -22.19 19.70
C ASN A 238 22.22 -21.38 19.05
N TYR A 239 22.62 -20.23 19.59
CA TYR A 239 23.63 -19.34 18.96
C TYR A 239 24.98 -20.01 18.66
N GLU A 240 25.31 -21.13 19.32
CA GLU A 240 26.59 -21.85 19.12
C GLU A 240 26.77 -22.33 17.68
N ILE A 241 25.68 -22.52 16.91
CA ILE A 241 25.76 -22.87 15.50
C ILE A 241 26.18 -21.71 14.60
N SER A 242 26.26 -20.48 15.12
CA SER A 242 26.63 -19.28 14.35
C SER A 242 27.99 -19.40 13.67
N ASP A 243 28.95 -20.10 14.29
CA ASP A 243 30.28 -20.40 13.71
C ASP A 243 30.19 -21.25 12.43
N SER A 244 29.07 -21.93 12.21
CA SER A 244 28.81 -22.76 11.04
C SER A 244 27.98 -22.05 9.95
N LEU A 245 27.58 -20.79 10.17
CA LEU A 245 26.79 -20.02 9.22
C LEU A 245 27.70 -19.17 8.34
N ASP A 246 27.57 -19.27 7.02
CA ASP A 246 28.19 -18.37 6.03
C ASP A 246 27.26 -17.23 5.60
N VAL A 247 26.09 -17.13 6.22
CA VAL A 247 25.01 -16.17 5.94
C VAL A 247 24.62 -15.39 7.20
N PRO A 248 24.06 -14.18 7.06
CA PRO A 248 23.58 -13.43 8.21
C PRO A 248 22.47 -14.16 8.95
N ALA A 249 22.39 -13.93 10.27
CA ALA A 249 21.35 -14.47 11.13
C ALA A 249 20.63 -13.35 11.91
N VAL A 250 19.31 -13.48 12.06
CA VAL A 250 18.54 -12.60 12.93
C VAL A 250 18.69 -13.09 14.36
N ILE A 251 19.11 -12.23 15.28
CA ILE A 251 19.20 -12.54 16.71
C ILE A 251 18.00 -11.98 17.48
N ILE A 252 17.40 -12.80 18.34
CA ILE A 252 16.22 -12.45 19.15
C ILE A 252 16.49 -12.58 20.66
N PRO A 253 15.85 -11.77 21.51
CA PRO A 253 16.12 -11.73 22.94
C PRO A 253 15.41 -12.86 23.71
N ARG A 254 15.57 -14.12 23.32
CA ARG A 254 15.13 -15.26 24.13
C ARG A 254 16.24 -15.73 25.06
N ASP A 255 15.87 -16.01 26.31
CA ASP A 255 16.79 -16.49 27.33
C ASP A 255 17.25 -17.94 27.08
N GLU A 256 18.13 -18.46 27.94
CA GLU A 256 18.63 -19.84 27.91
C GLU A 256 17.53 -20.92 28.05
N ASN A 257 16.31 -20.54 28.44
CA ASN A 257 15.15 -21.42 28.51
C ASN A 257 14.19 -21.21 27.32
N GLY A 258 14.59 -20.43 26.32
CA GLY A 258 13.77 -20.09 25.16
C GLY A 258 12.59 -19.18 25.50
N LYS A 259 12.70 -18.32 26.51
CA LYS A 259 11.63 -17.39 26.89
C LYS A 259 11.98 -15.95 26.52
N LEU A 260 11.01 -15.24 25.96
CA LEU A 260 11.10 -13.82 25.70
C LEU A 260 10.85 -13.01 27.00
N PRO A 261 11.82 -12.22 27.50
CA PRO A 261 11.60 -11.36 28.65
C PRO A 261 10.53 -10.30 28.38
N LYS A 262 9.80 -9.90 29.42
CA LYS A 262 8.79 -8.83 29.35
C LYS A 262 9.37 -7.42 29.55
N ASN A 263 10.51 -7.31 30.25
CA ASN A 263 11.17 -6.03 30.49
C ASN A 263 12.14 -5.69 29.35
N VAL A 264 12.12 -4.43 28.92
CA VAL A 264 13.05 -3.85 27.93
C VAL A 264 14.51 -4.07 28.33
N ASP A 265 14.90 -3.78 29.57
CA ASP A 265 16.28 -3.93 30.07
C ASP A 265 16.84 -5.34 29.83
N ASP A 266 16.03 -6.36 30.12
CA ASP A 266 16.46 -7.74 30.00
C ASP A 266 16.56 -8.17 28.52
N ARG A 267 15.67 -7.64 27.65
CA ARG A 267 15.80 -7.86 26.21
C ARG A 267 17.08 -7.28 25.65
N ILE A 268 17.38 -6.03 25.98
CA ILE A 268 18.60 -5.35 25.50
C ILE A 268 19.84 -6.10 25.97
N LYS A 269 19.92 -6.50 27.24
CA LYS A 269 21.07 -7.29 27.75
C LYS A 269 21.28 -8.61 27.02
N ILE A 270 20.20 -9.31 26.67
CA ILE A 270 20.32 -10.56 25.90
C ILE A 270 20.82 -10.27 24.48
N LEU A 271 20.29 -9.23 23.82
CA LEU A 271 20.76 -8.82 22.50
C LEU A 271 22.24 -8.44 22.53
N GLU A 272 22.67 -7.63 23.49
CA GLU A 272 24.09 -7.26 23.67
C GLU A 272 24.99 -8.48 23.86
N ASN A 273 24.54 -9.47 24.63
CA ASN A 273 25.25 -10.73 24.80
C ASN A 273 25.37 -11.50 23.48
N LEU A 274 24.28 -11.60 22.70
CA LEU A 274 24.28 -12.26 21.40
C LEU A 274 25.13 -11.51 20.37
N MET A 275 25.11 -10.19 20.36
CA MET A 275 25.97 -9.34 19.50
C MET A 275 27.47 -9.57 19.76
N GLY A 276 27.84 -9.93 21.00
CA GLY A 276 29.21 -10.31 21.34
C GLY A 276 29.61 -11.73 20.93
N LYS A 277 28.65 -12.54 20.45
CA LYS A 277 28.81 -13.97 20.16
C LYS A 277 28.56 -14.34 18.70
N VAL A 278 27.73 -13.58 18.00
CA VAL A 278 27.38 -13.78 16.58
C VAL A 278 28.04 -12.66 15.79
N GLU A 279 28.83 -12.98 14.76
CA GLU A 279 29.57 -11.96 14.00
C GLU A 279 28.69 -11.25 12.94
N ASN A 280 27.88 -12.01 12.19
CA ASN A 280 27.07 -11.50 11.09
C ASN A 280 25.59 -11.54 11.45
N PHE A 281 25.09 -10.46 12.05
CA PHE A 281 23.76 -10.45 12.66
C PHE A 281 22.88 -9.27 12.25
N ILE A 282 21.57 -9.49 12.38
CA ILE A 282 20.51 -8.48 12.34
C ILE A 282 19.74 -8.60 13.66
N VAL A 283 19.36 -7.49 14.27
CA VAL A 283 18.68 -7.51 15.58
C VAL A 283 17.17 -7.44 15.41
N ASP A 284 16.44 -8.36 16.06
CA ASP A 284 15.00 -8.24 16.25
C ASP A 284 14.67 -8.22 17.76
N PRO A 285 14.29 -7.06 18.33
CA PRO A 285 13.80 -6.96 19.71
C PRO A 285 12.46 -7.65 19.99
N VAL A 286 11.82 -8.21 18.95
CA VAL A 286 10.56 -8.95 18.90
C VAL A 286 9.36 -8.08 19.28
N LEU A 287 8.67 -7.58 18.25
CA LEU A 287 7.40 -6.87 18.39
C LEU A 287 6.31 -7.84 18.86
N GLU A 288 5.70 -7.55 20.00
CA GLU A 288 4.65 -8.38 20.59
C GLU A 288 3.25 -7.97 20.12
N PRO A 289 2.26 -8.88 20.20
CA PRO A 289 0.90 -8.57 19.78
C PRO A 289 0.21 -7.49 20.64
N PRO A 290 -0.82 -6.80 20.11
CA PRO A 290 -1.66 -5.89 20.87
C PRO A 290 -2.17 -6.52 22.17
N ASN A 291 -2.16 -5.76 23.26
CA ASN A 291 -2.55 -6.21 24.62
C ASN A 291 -1.71 -7.34 25.24
N LEU A 292 -0.68 -7.86 24.54
CA LEU A 292 0.24 -8.89 25.07
C LEU A 292 1.66 -8.38 25.34
N GLY A 293 1.96 -7.16 24.90
CA GLY A 293 3.25 -6.51 25.11
C GLY A 293 3.62 -5.44 24.09
N LEU A 294 2.83 -5.24 23.03
CA LEU A 294 3.12 -4.34 21.90
C LEU A 294 3.84 -3.04 22.27
N VAL A 295 3.27 -2.23 23.16
CA VAL A 295 3.85 -0.92 23.52
C VAL A 295 5.20 -1.07 24.23
N GLY A 296 5.34 -2.06 25.11
CA GLY A 296 6.60 -2.35 25.80
C GLY A 296 7.66 -2.89 24.85
N SER A 297 7.28 -3.77 23.93
CA SER A 297 8.19 -4.25 22.88
C SER A 297 8.64 -3.13 21.96
N LEU A 298 7.76 -2.20 21.57
CA LEU A 298 8.13 -1.01 20.79
C LEU A 298 9.14 -0.14 21.54
N GLY A 299 9.02 -0.03 22.87
CA GLY A 299 10.03 0.62 23.71
C GLY A 299 11.42 -0.02 23.62
N SER A 300 11.49 -1.33 23.33
CA SER A 300 12.76 -2.03 23.09
C SER A 300 13.38 -1.63 21.75
N TYR A 301 12.57 -1.46 20.70
CA TYR A 301 13.05 -0.94 19.41
C TYR A 301 13.60 0.48 19.53
N VAL A 302 12.85 1.38 20.18
CA VAL A 302 13.26 2.78 20.39
C VAL A 302 14.60 2.84 21.12
N ARG A 303 14.67 2.17 22.27
CA ARG A 303 15.89 2.17 23.08
C ARG A 303 17.07 1.54 22.34
N PHE A 304 16.86 0.41 21.67
CA PHE A 304 17.93 -0.26 20.95
C PHE A 304 18.47 0.63 19.81
N ARG A 305 17.60 1.27 19.02
CA ARG A 305 18.04 2.19 17.95
C ARG A 305 18.78 3.41 18.49
N ASP A 306 18.37 3.96 19.63
CA ASP A 306 19.07 5.07 20.29
C ASP A 306 20.50 4.69 20.73
N GLU A 307 20.67 3.47 21.24
CA GLU A 307 21.97 2.95 21.74
C GLU A 307 22.87 2.45 20.58
N TYR A 308 22.27 1.90 19.52
CA TYR A 308 22.94 1.22 18.41
C TYR A 308 22.45 1.74 17.04
N PRO A 309 22.78 2.99 16.65
CA PRO A 309 22.19 3.66 15.49
C PRO A 309 22.48 2.98 14.15
N ASP A 310 23.61 2.29 14.02
CA ASP A 310 24.05 1.70 12.74
C ASP A 310 23.76 0.19 12.61
N VAL A 311 23.20 -0.44 13.66
CA VAL A 311 22.94 -1.89 13.65
C VAL A 311 21.69 -2.20 12.82
N PRO A 312 21.75 -3.16 11.86
CA PRO A 312 20.58 -3.56 11.10
C PRO A 312 19.50 -4.16 11.98
N MET A 313 18.24 -3.81 11.72
CA MET A 313 17.11 -4.29 12.52
C MET A 313 16.00 -4.92 11.69
N LEU A 314 15.30 -5.89 12.29
CA LEU A 314 14.08 -6.51 11.78
C LEU A 314 12.90 -6.24 12.70
N MET A 315 11.71 -6.06 12.13
CA MET A 315 10.44 -5.99 12.86
C MET A 315 9.37 -6.89 12.23
N GLY A 316 8.81 -7.80 13.03
CA GLY A 316 7.67 -8.63 12.64
C GLY A 316 6.34 -7.86 12.68
N ALA A 317 5.88 -7.38 11.52
CA ALA A 317 4.57 -6.75 11.38
C ALA A 317 3.41 -7.75 11.54
N GLY A 318 3.63 -9.01 11.11
CA GLY A 318 2.67 -10.12 11.24
C GLY A 318 2.13 -10.32 12.64
N ASN A 319 2.97 -10.12 13.67
CA ASN A 319 2.58 -10.26 15.08
C ASN A 319 1.47 -9.29 15.52
N VAL A 320 1.27 -8.20 14.76
CA VAL A 320 0.23 -7.21 15.02
C VAL A 320 -0.96 -7.41 14.09
N THR A 321 -0.71 -7.56 12.79
CA THR A 321 -1.77 -7.68 11.77
C THR A 321 -2.54 -9.00 11.90
N GLU A 322 -1.87 -10.13 12.14
CA GLU A 322 -2.54 -11.43 12.30
C GLU A 322 -3.30 -11.57 13.61
N LEU A 323 -2.98 -10.78 14.63
CA LEU A 323 -3.59 -10.90 15.96
C LEU A 323 -4.51 -9.72 16.30
N MET A 324 -5.03 -9.07 15.25
CA MET A 324 -5.98 -7.99 15.35
C MET A 324 -7.09 -8.15 14.30
N ASP A 325 -8.35 -8.17 14.72
CA ASP A 325 -9.50 -8.22 13.80
C ASP A 325 -9.83 -6.81 13.28
N ALA A 326 -8.92 -6.24 12.50
CA ALA A 326 -9.07 -4.95 11.83
C ALA A 326 -8.36 -4.96 10.47
N ASP A 327 -8.69 -3.99 9.61
CA ASP A 327 -8.13 -3.90 8.26
C ASP A 327 -6.60 -3.73 8.29
N SER A 328 -5.87 -4.72 7.77
CA SER A 328 -4.41 -4.75 7.72
C SER A 328 -3.74 -3.58 6.97
N PRO A 329 -4.32 -2.94 5.92
CA PRO A 329 -3.65 -1.83 5.25
C PRO A 329 -3.36 -0.64 6.18
N GLY A 330 -4.31 -0.31 7.07
CA GLY A 330 -4.14 0.80 8.01
C GLY A 330 -3.09 0.50 9.08
N ILE A 331 -3.04 -0.75 9.55
CA ILE A 331 -2.06 -1.23 10.52
C ILE A 331 -0.67 -1.24 9.89
N ASN A 332 -0.53 -1.82 8.69
CA ASN A 332 0.72 -1.85 7.93
C ASN A 332 1.25 -0.44 7.64
N ALA A 333 0.39 0.52 7.28
CA ALA A 333 0.77 1.92 7.10
C ALA A 333 1.37 2.53 8.37
N LEU A 334 0.79 2.27 9.53
CA LEU A 334 1.27 2.76 10.81
C LEU A 334 2.61 2.11 11.20
N LEU A 335 2.70 0.78 11.09
CA LEU A 335 3.92 0.03 11.43
C LEU A 335 5.08 0.41 10.52
N ALA A 336 4.88 0.50 9.20
CA ALA A 336 5.91 0.94 8.27
C ALA A 336 6.38 2.38 8.52
N SER A 337 5.47 3.27 8.98
CA SER A 337 5.84 4.63 9.37
C SER A 337 6.73 4.64 10.60
N MET A 338 6.38 3.88 11.65
CA MET A 338 7.21 3.70 12.84
C MET A 338 8.57 3.07 12.50
N ALA A 339 8.58 2.07 11.62
CA ALA A 339 9.78 1.42 11.14
C ALA A 339 10.70 2.38 10.37
N SER A 340 10.15 3.27 9.53
CA SER A 340 10.89 4.31 8.82
C SER A 340 11.50 5.35 9.77
N GLU A 341 10.77 5.75 10.81
CA GLU A 341 11.28 6.63 11.87
C GLU A 341 12.41 5.98 12.66
N LEU A 342 12.28 4.69 12.96
CA LEU A 342 13.28 3.87 13.67
C LEU A 342 14.37 3.29 12.77
N GLU A 343 14.38 3.63 11.48
CA GLU A 343 15.37 3.14 10.49
C GLU A 343 15.50 1.61 10.49
N ILE A 344 14.38 0.90 10.57
CA ILE A 344 14.34 -0.56 10.55
C ILE A 344 14.51 -1.05 9.11
N ASP A 345 15.42 -1.99 8.90
CA ASP A 345 15.84 -2.44 7.58
C ASP A 345 14.96 -3.55 7.02
N LEU A 346 14.39 -4.40 7.87
CA LEU A 346 13.57 -5.54 7.46
C LEU A 346 12.21 -5.51 8.13
N LEU A 347 11.13 -5.61 7.34
CA LEU A 347 9.78 -5.81 7.84
C LEU A 347 9.28 -7.18 7.42
N PHE A 348 8.92 -7.99 8.41
CA PHE A 348 8.51 -9.37 8.24
C PHE A 348 6.99 -9.52 8.37
N THR A 349 6.35 -10.20 7.43
CA THR A 349 4.91 -10.47 7.47
C THR A 349 4.59 -11.81 6.81
N THR A 350 3.38 -12.27 7.02
CA THR A 350 2.81 -13.49 6.43
C THR A 350 1.39 -13.19 5.95
N GLU A 351 0.82 -14.08 5.14
CA GLU A 351 -0.62 -14.11 4.82
C GLU A 351 -1.23 -15.41 5.35
N ALA A 352 -1.09 -15.65 6.65
CA ALA A 352 -1.44 -16.93 7.28
C ALA A 352 -2.96 -17.14 7.40
N SER A 353 -3.77 -16.10 7.21
CA SER A 353 -5.21 -16.21 7.29
C SER A 353 -5.93 -15.35 6.24
N LYS A 354 -7.23 -15.60 6.04
CA LYS A 354 -8.02 -14.86 5.06
C LYS A 354 -8.10 -13.35 5.35
N LYS A 355 -7.89 -12.93 6.60
CA LYS A 355 -7.99 -11.52 7.00
C LYS A 355 -6.75 -10.71 6.62
N THR A 356 -5.62 -11.39 6.47
CA THR A 356 -4.32 -10.82 6.08
C THR A 356 -3.96 -11.17 4.65
N PHE A 357 -4.89 -11.76 3.88
CA PHE A 357 -4.71 -11.92 2.44
C PHE A 357 -4.46 -10.55 1.79
N GLY A 358 -3.35 -10.41 1.09
CA GLY A 358 -2.85 -9.15 0.54
C GLY A 358 -1.90 -8.36 1.46
N ALA A 359 -1.64 -8.81 2.70
CA ALA A 359 -0.80 -8.10 3.65
C ALA A 359 0.65 -7.88 3.15
N VAL A 360 1.19 -8.78 2.34
CA VAL A 360 2.53 -8.60 1.74
C VAL A 360 2.53 -7.37 0.81
N ARG A 361 1.50 -7.27 -0.06
CA ARG A 361 1.34 -6.13 -0.97
C ARG A 361 1.07 -4.83 -0.24
N GLU A 362 0.25 -4.89 0.80
CA GLU A 362 -0.06 -3.75 1.65
C GLU A 362 1.19 -3.23 2.35
N LEU A 363 1.99 -4.13 2.95
CA LEU A 363 3.21 -3.77 3.65
C LEU A 363 4.29 -3.24 2.69
N SER A 364 4.47 -3.85 1.51
CA SER A 364 5.36 -3.34 0.45
C SER A 364 4.98 -1.92 0.03
N THR A 365 3.68 -1.65 -0.12
CA THR A 365 3.19 -0.30 -0.44
C THR A 365 3.38 0.67 0.73
N ALA A 366 3.18 0.21 1.97
CA ALA A 366 3.37 1.00 3.18
C ALA A 366 4.83 1.43 3.37
N VAL A 367 5.80 0.53 3.12
CA VAL A 367 7.23 0.82 3.15
C VAL A 367 7.60 1.91 2.16
N LYS A 368 7.17 1.77 0.90
CA LYS A 368 7.39 2.79 -0.15
C LYS A 368 6.77 4.13 0.25
N MET A 369 5.58 4.11 0.85
CA MET A 369 4.90 5.30 1.37
C MET A 369 5.68 5.98 2.48
N ALA A 370 6.16 5.21 3.46
CA ALA A 370 6.91 5.72 4.58
C ALA A 370 8.28 6.30 4.15
N TYR A 371 8.97 5.63 3.21
CA TYR A 371 10.22 6.13 2.65
C TYR A 371 10.02 7.46 1.91
N LEU A 372 9.05 7.54 0.98
CA LEU A 372 8.79 8.77 0.22
C LEU A 372 8.37 9.91 1.14
N ALA A 373 7.55 9.63 2.17
CA ALA A 373 7.16 10.62 3.18
C ALA A 373 8.38 11.21 3.90
N LYS A 374 9.28 10.34 4.38
CA LYS A 374 10.52 10.73 5.09
C LYS A 374 11.46 11.50 4.18
N ALA A 375 11.73 11.00 2.98
CA ALA A 375 12.60 11.66 1.99
C ALA A 375 12.12 13.07 1.62
N ARG A 376 10.79 13.27 1.56
CA ARG A 376 10.14 14.54 1.23
C ARG A 376 9.81 15.40 2.45
N LYS A 377 10.15 14.94 3.66
CA LYS A 377 9.90 15.63 4.94
C LYS A 377 8.43 16.04 5.12
N GLN A 378 7.52 15.11 4.83
CA GLN A 378 6.08 15.34 4.95
C GLN A 378 5.37 14.12 5.56
N ALA A 379 4.12 14.30 5.94
CA ALA A 379 3.26 13.18 6.33
C ALA A 379 3.08 12.17 5.16
N PRO A 380 2.81 10.88 5.45
CA PRO A 380 2.56 9.83 4.45
C PRO A 380 1.20 10.01 3.77
N LYS A 381 1.07 11.11 3.03
CA LYS A 381 -0.16 11.54 2.38
C LYS A 381 0.18 12.15 1.02
N ASP A 382 -0.66 11.85 0.04
CA ASP A 382 -0.59 12.47 -1.28
C ASP A 382 0.72 12.22 -2.04
N LEU A 383 1.29 11.01 -1.90
CA LEU A 383 2.58 10.61 -2.46
C LEU A 383 2.51 9.89 -3.81
N GLY A 384 1.33 9.84 -4.45
CA GLY A 384 1.09 9.06 -5.66
C GLY A 384 0.84 7.56 -5.43
N ILE A 385 0.96 7.10 -4.18
CA ILE A 385 0.63 5.75 -3.71
C ILE A 385 -0.37 5.81 -2.54
N SER A 386 -1.17 4.75 -2.38
CA SER A 386 -2.31 4.72 -1.44
C SER A 386 -2.62 3.31 -0.96
N LEU A 387 -3.14 3.22 0.26
CA LEU A 387 -3.71 2.01 0.89
C LEU A 387 -5.22 2.16 1.19
N LEU A 388 -5.87 3.21 0.65
CA LEU A 388 -7.32 3.37 0.74
C LEU A 388 -8.02 2.39 -0.22
N MET A 389 -8.69 1.37 0.33
CA MET A 389 -9.40 0.35 -0.47
C MET A 389 -10.90 0.65 -0.66
N LEU A 390 -11.62 0.93 0.43
CA LEU A 390 -13.09 1.14 0.43
C LEU A 390 -13.52 2.60 0.60
N LYS A 391 -12.55 3.50 0.82
CA LYS A 391 -12.82 4.88 1.20
C LYS A 391 -12.47 5.82 0.05
N ASP A 392 -13.40 6.71 -0.26
CA ASP A 392 -13.10 7.83 -1.14
C ASP A 392 -12.21 8.85 -0.42
N LYS A 393 -11.14 9.25 -1.09
CA LYS A 393 -10.25 10.32 -0.61
C LYS A 393 -10.95 11.68 -0.53
N LYS A 394 -12.01 11.88 -1.33
CA LYS A 394 -12.73 13.14 -1.44
C LYS A 394 -14.22 12.88 -1.55
N GLU A 395 -14.99 13.69 -0.85
CA GLU A 395 -16.43 13.73 -1.04
C GLU A 395 -16.75 14.28 -2.44
N VAL A 396 -17.55 13.54 -3.19
CA VAL A 396 -18.08 13.99 -4.48
C VAL A 396 -19.32 14.84 -4.19
N PRO A 397 -19.46 16.04 -4.79
CA PRO A 397 -20.64 16.86 -4.61
C PRO A 397 -21.91 16.06 -4.91
N GLN A 398 -22.74 15.88 -3.89
CA GLN A 398 -24.06 15.27 -4.06
C GLN A 398 -24.93 16.19 -4.93
N VAL A 399 -25.88 15.60 -5.65
CA VAL A 399 -26.84 16.37 -6.44
C VAL A 399 -27.58 17.32 -5.50
N ASP A 400 -27.66 18.61 -5.86
CA ASP A 400 -28.40 19.62 -5.10
C ASP A 400 -29.90 19.30 -5.12
N ALA A 401 -30.34 18.57 -4.10
CA ALA A 401 -31.72 18.12 -3.94
C ALA A 401 -32.71 19.30 -3.81
N GLN A 402 -32.24 20.50 -3.43
CA GLN A 402 -33.09 21.69 -3.29
C GLN A 402 -33.78 22.06 -4.60
N ARG A 403 -33.18 21.72 -5.75
CA ARG A 403 -33.79 21.91 -7.07
C ARG A 403 -35.03 21.05 -7.30
N PHE A 404 -35.23 20.03 -6.48
CA PHE A 404 -36.35 19.11 -6.55
C PHE A 404 -37.29 19.22 -5.34
N ASP A 405 -37.11 20.18 -4.43
CA ASP A 405 -37.95 20.34 -3.22
C ASP A 405 -39.45 20.52 -3.53
N ALA A 406 -39.78 21.09 -4.69
CA ALA A 406 -41.16 21.21 -5.16
C ALA A 406 -41.79 19.85 -5.54
N ILE A 407 -40.97 18.83 -5.79
CA ILE A 407 -41.36 17.46 -6.09
C ILE A 407 -41.29 16.68 -4.78
N LYS A 408 -42.45 16.41 -4.17
CA LYS A 408 -42.49 15.62 -2.95
C LYS A 408 -41.91 14.22 -3.23
N PRO A 409 -40.90 13.75 -2.47
CA PRO A 409 -40.43 12.40 -2.60
C PRO A 409 -41.57 11.43 -2.26
N ILE A 410 -41.63 10.32 -2.98
CA ILE A 410 -42.46 9.19 -2.57
C ILE A 410 -41.57 8.35 -1.65
N ASP A 411 -41.83 8.40 -0.35
CA ASP A 411 -41.13 7.55 0.61
C ASP A 411 -41.58 6.10 0.40
N VAL A 412 -40.71 5.32 -0.25
CA VAL A 412 -40.92 3.90 -0.47
C VAL A 412 -40.60 3.18 0.85
N LYS A 413 -41.61 2.56 1.46
CA LYS A 413 -41.39 1.69 2.62
C LYS A 413 -40.56 0.49 2.18
N GLU A 414 -39.63 0.03 3.01
CA GLU A 414 -39.00 -1.28 2.81
C GLU A 414 -40.12 -2.33 2.67
N GLY A 415 -40.25 -2.87 1.46
CA GLY A 415 -41.11 -4.02 1.24
C GLY A 415 -40.52 -5.23 1.93
N GLU A 416 -41.36 -6.20 2.30
CA GLU A 416 -40.85 -7.55 2.57
C GLU A 416 -40.04 -7.99 1.34
N GLU A 417 -38.87 -8.60 1.56
CA GLU A 417 -38.11 -9.26 0.51
C GLU A 417 -39.02 -10.32 -0.13
N SER A 418 -39.77 -9.89 -1.13
CA SER A 418 -40.50 -10.77 -2.01
C SER A 418 -39.40 -11.46 -2.78
N GLY A 419 -39.08 -12.69 -2.37
CA GLY A 419 -38.31 -13.61 -3.19
C GLY A 419 -39.01 -13.65 -4.54
N ILE A 420 -38.47 -12.90 -5.50
CA ILE A 420 -38.81 -13.13 -6.89
C ILE A 420 -38.27 -14.53 -7.13
N ASP A 421 -39.16 -15.51 -7.11
CA ASP A 421 -38.91 -16.94 -7.37
C ASP A 421 -38.50 -17.16 -8.85
N THR A 422 -37.69 -16.27 -9.41
CA THR A 422 -37.08 -16.45 -10.73
C THR A 422 -35.86 -17.34 -10.54
N PHE A 423 -36.11 -18.63 -10.36
CA PHE A 423 -35.12 -19.71 -10.45
C PHE A 423 -34.42 -19.76 -11.82
N GLU A 424 -34.78 -18.88 -12.76
CA GLU A 424 -34.31 -18.84 -14.14
C GLU A 424 -32.88 -18.31 -14.29
N PHE A 425 -32.32 -17.55 -13.34
CA PHE A 425 -30.92 -17.11 -13.41
C PHE A 425 -30.14 -17.47 -12.16
N ARG A 426 -29.12 -18.32 -12.31
CA ARG A 426 -28.14 -18.60 -11.25
C ARG A 426 -26.86 -17.83 -11.49
N VAL A 427 -26.52 -16.96 -10.54
CA VAL A 427 -25.32 -16.14 -10.56
C VAL A 427 -24.31 -16.71 -9.57
N TYR A 428 -23.06 -16.79 -9.99
CA TYR A 428 -21.96 -17.16 -9.10
C TYR A 428 -20.63 -16.60 -9.61
N LEU A 429 -19.65 -16.53 -8.71
CA LEU A 429 -18.30 -16.10 -9.04
C LEU A 429 -17.41 -17.33 -9.23
N GLU A 430 -16.65 -17.37 -10.32
CA GLU A 430 -15.67 -18.43 -10.62
C GLU A 430 -14.59 -17.87 -11.55
N ASP A 431 -13.31 -18.13 -11.23
CA ASP A 431 -12.11 -17.70 -11.97
C ASP A 431 -12.10 -16.20 -12.32
N GLY A 432 -12.37 -15.33 -11.35
CA GLY A 432 -12.35 -13.89 -11.57
C GLY A 432 -13.44 -13.37 -12.52
N LYS A 433 -14.52 -14.13 -12.75
CA LYS A 433 -15.65 -13.72 -13.59
C LYS A 433 -16.99 -13.97 -12.92
N ILE A 434 -17.97 -13.16 -13.32
CA ILE A 434 -19.39 -13.37 -13.04
C ILE A 434 -19.90 -14.40 -14.04
N ASN A 435 -20.50 -15.48 -13.53
CA ASN A 435 -21.10 -16.54 -14.32
C ASN A 435 -22.60 -16.52 -14.10
N ILE A 436 -23.35 -16.69 -15.19
CA ILE A 436 -24.81 -16.71 -15.17
C ILE A 436 -25.26 -17.96 -15.91
N ILE A 437 -26.12 -18.75 -15.29
CA ILE A 437 -26.82 -19.86 -15.94
C ILE A 437 -28.28 -19.45 -16.07
N TYR A 438 -28.74 -19.34 -17.32
CA TYR A 438 -30.15 -19.22 -17.64
C TYR A 438 -30.81 -20.61 -17.70
N LEU A 439 -31.78 -20.86 -16.83
CA LEU A 439 -32.59 -22.07 -16.79
C LEU A 439 -33.91 -21.83 -17.51
N ARG A 440 -34.32 -22.78 -18.35
CA ARG A 440 -35.67 -22.82 -18.91
C ARG A 440 -36.45 -23.93 -18.18
N GLY A 441 -37.13 -23.59 -17.11
CA GLY A 441 -37.62 -24.59 -16.16
C GLY A 441 -36.46 -25.21 -15.36
N ASN A 442 -36.31 -26.55 -15.40
CA ASN A 442 -35.20 -27.25 -14.73
C ASN A 442 -33.98 -27.54 -15.63
N ASP A 443 -34.07 -27.23 -16.93
CA ASP A 443 -32.98 -27.52 -17.87
C ASP A 443 -32.07 -26.30 -18.06
N PRO A 444 -30.74 -26.45 -17.89
CA PRO A 444 -29.79 -25.38 -18.17
C PRO A 444 -29.75 -25.07 -19.67
N GLY A 445 -30.16 -23.86 -20.03
CA GLY A 445 -30.26 -23.41 -21.42
C GLY A 445 -28.99 -22.72 -21.90
N LEU A 446 -28.71 -21.53 -21.34
CA LEU A 446 -27.61 -20.66 -21.81
C LEU A 446 -26.70 -20.27 -20.66
N ARG A 447 -25.39 -20.21 -20.92
CA ARG A 447 -24.39 -19.69 -19.96
C ARG A 447 -23.83 -18.37 -20.46
N PHE A 448 -23.77 -17.39 -19.58
CA PHE A 448 -23.10 -16.11 -19.80
C PHE A 448 -21.93 -15.99 -18.84
N ARG A 449 -20.87 -15.33 -19.29
CA ARG A 449 -19.66 -15.12 -18.50
C ARG A 449 -19.04 -13.77 -18.86
N GLY A 450 -18.68 -12.99 -17.85
CA GLY A 450 -18.14 -11.64 -18.03
C GLY A 450 -17.63 -11.05 -16.73
N THR A 451 -17.01 -9.88 -16.81
CA THR A 451 -16.47 -9.17 -15.64
C THR A 451 -17.29 -7.93 -15.26
N ARG A 452 -18.21 -7.49 -16.12
CA ARG A 452 -19.05 -6.31 -15.92
C ARG A 452 -20.53 -6.69 -15.95
N ALA A 453 -21.29 -6.30 -14.93
CA ALA A 453 -22.73 -6.54 -14.85
C ALA A 453 -23.45 -5.93 -16.06
N LYS A 454 -23.02 -4.72 -16.46
CA LYS A 454 -23.58 -3.99 -17.60
C LYS A 454 -23.57 -4.78 -18.90
N ASP A 455 -22.45 -5.38 -19.24
CA ASP A 455 -22.35 -6.13 -20.49
C ASP A 455 -23.25 -7.36 -20.46
N LEU A 456 -23.29 -8.04 -19.31
CA LEU A 456 -24.06 -9.24 -19.09
C LEU A 456 -25.56 -8.98 -19.16
N TYR A 457 -26.09 -8.01 -18.41
CA TYR A 457 -27.53 -7.73 -18.47
C TYR A 457 -27.95 -7.14 -19.82
N ILE A 458 -27.09 -6.39 -20.53
CA ILE A 458 -27.40 -5.89 -21.88
C ILE A 458 -27.53 -7.05 -22.87
N GLU A 459 -26.60 -8.01 -22.85
CA GLU A 459 -26.64 -9.15 -23.76
C GLU A 459 -27.83 -10.07 -23.49
N ILE A 460 -28.12 -10.34 -22.21
CA ILE A 460 -29.29 -11.14 -21.81
C ILE A 460 -30.59 -10.44 -22.25
N THR A 461 -30.70 -9.13 -22.03
CA THR A 461 -31.87 -8.34 -22.46
C THR A 461 -32.03 -8.33 -23.98
N LYS A 462 -30.95 -8.14 -24.75
CA LYS A 462 -31.01 -8.17 -26.24
C LYS A 462 -31.55 -9.48 -26.79
N ARG A 463 -31.33 -10.58 -26.08
CA ARG A 463 -31.81 -11.92 -26.44
C ARG A 463 -33.26 -12.18 -26.04
N GLY A 464 -33.93 -11.22 -25.38
CA GLY A 464 -35.32 -11.37 -24.94
C GLY A 464 -35.49 -12.42 -23.85
N LEU A 465 -34.47 -12.65 -23.01
CA LEU A 465 -34.48 -13.65 -21.95
C LEU A 465 -35.04 -13.11 -20.61
N VAL A 466 -35.39 -11.83 -20.57
CA VAL A 466 -35.96 -11.18 -19.40
C VAL A 466 -37.46 -10.99 -19.64
N GLU A 467 -38.28 -11.47 -18.71
CA GLU A 467 -39.74 -11.53 -18.89
C GLU A 467 -40.44 -10.19 -18.67
N ASN A 468 -40.00 -9.43 -17.67
CA ASN A 468 -40.63 -8.18 -17.25
C ASN A 468 -39.62 -7.22 -16.57
N ALA A 469 -40.07 -6.02 -16.22
CA ALA A 469 -39.21 -4.98 -15.64
C ALA A 469 -38.64 -5.35 -14.25
N GLU A 470 -39.39 -6.08 -13.43
CA GLU A 470 -38.93 -6.53 -12.11
C GLU A 470 -37.82 -7.57 -12.24
N HIS A 471 -37.98 -8.50 -13.19
CA HIS A 471 -36.96 -9.49 -13.53
C HIS A 471 -35.67 -8.82 -14.05
N ALA A 472 -35.79 -7.75 -14.84
CA ALA A 472 -34.64 -6.95 -15.29
C ALA A 472 -33.93 -6.26 -14.12
N ALA A 473 -34.69 -5.68 -13.19
CA ALA A 473 -34.15 -4.99 -12.02
C ALA A 473 -33.45 -5.96 -11.05
N TYR A 474 -34.03 -7.14 -10.82
CA TYR A 474 -33.43 -8.21 -10.03
C TYR A 474 -32.10 -8.66 -10.62
N LEU A 475 -32.08 -9.01 -11.91
CA LEU A 475 -30.86 -9.42 -12.59
C LEU A 475 -29.79 -8.31 -12.54
N GLY A 476 -30.19 -7.06 -12.76
CA GLY A 476 -29.30 -5.90 -12.62
C GLY A 476 -28.70 -5.79 -11.22
N ARG A 477 -29.51 -5.95 -10.17
CA ARG A 477 -29.09 -5.92 -8.76
C ARG A 477 -28.10 -7.04 -8.45
N GLU A 478 -28.45 -8.28 -8.76
CA GLU A 478 -27.61 -9.45 -8.46
C GLU A 478 -26.30 -9.42 -9.22
N LEU A 479 -26.32 -9.03 -10.50
CA LEU A 479 -25.09 -8.89 -11.28
C LEU A 479 -24.22 -7.74 -10.80
N THR A 480 -24.80 -6.62 -10.39
CA THR A 480 -24.02 -5.51 -9.82
C THR A 480 -23.43 -5.90 -8.46
N LYS A 481 -24.19 -6.63 -7.64
CA LYS A 481 -23.69 -7.19 -6.37
C LYS A 481 -22.56 -8.19 -6.62
N ALA A 482 -22.69 -9.07 -7.61
CA ALA A 482 -21.64 -9.99 -8.03
C ALA A 482 -20.42 -9.24 -8.58
N GLU A 483 -20.61 -8.15 -9.33
CA GLU A 483 -19.54 -7.29 -9.82
C GLU A 483 -18.82 -6.59 -8.66
N ILE A 484 -19.53 -6.02 -7.69
CA ILE A 484 -18.92 -5.40 -6.51
C ILE A 484 -18.21 -6.46 -5.67
N ALA A 485 -18.81 -7.63 -5.45
CA ALA A 485 -18.17 -8.73 -4.74
C ALA A 485 -16.88 -9.17 -5.44
N LEU A 486 -16.93 -9.27 -6.78
CA LEU A 486 -15.78 -9.59 -7.61
C LEU A 486 -14.69 -8.52 -7.54
N VAL A 487 -15.06 -7.24 -7.55
CA VAL A 487 -14.13 -6.10 -7.41
C VAL A 487 -13.52 -6.02 -6.02
N LEU A 488 -14.31 -6.31 -4.97
CA LEU A 488 -13.89 -6.25 -3.57
C LEU A 488 -13.29 -7.55 -3.05
N GLY A 489 -13.22 -8.61 -3.85
CA GLY A 489 -12.75 -9.93 -3.42
C GLY A 489 -13.64 -10.59 -2.35
N LYS A 490 -14.90 -10.15 -2.22
CA LYS A 490 -15.85 -10.70 -1.24
C LYS A 490 -16.51 -11.97 -1.77
N ASN A 491 -16.92 -12.84 -0.85
CA ASN A 491 -17.83 -13.91 -1.20
C ASN A 491 -19.15 -13.32 -1.71
N TYR A 492 -19.63 -13.86 -2.81
CA TYR A 492 -20.95 -13.58 -3.34
C TYR A 492 -21.85 -14.78 -3.08
N MET A 493 -22.98 -14.51 -2.44
CA MET A 493 -24.09 -15.44 -2.38
C MET A 493 -25.32 -14.73 -2.95
N GLN A 494 -25.92 -15.34 -3.98
CA GLN A 494 -27.12 -14.82 -4.60
C GLN A 494 -28.21 -14.65 -3.53
N ASP A 495 -29.00 -13.59 -3.66
CA ASP A 495 -30.06 -13.21 -2.71
C ASP A 495 -29.62 -12.89 -1.27
N SER A 496 -28.33 -12.99 -0.95
CA SER A 496 -27.79 -12.52 0.34
C SER A 496 -27.28 -11.09 0.25
N ALA A 497 -27.32 -10.35 1.35
CA ALA A 497 -26.62 -9.07 1.44
C ALA A 497 -25.11 -9.26 1.18
N LEU A 498 -24.48 -8.27 0.52
CA LEU A 498 -23.02 -8.26 0.31
C LEU A 498 -22.26 -7.63 1.49
N PHE A 499 -22.99 -6.90 2.34
CA PHE A 499 -22.52 -6.17 3.50
C PHE A 499 -23.39 -6.48 4.70
#